data_AF-A0A936HGA5-F1
#
_entry.id   AF-A0A936HGA5-F1
#
_cell.length_a   1.000
_cell.length_b   1.000
_cell.length_c   1.000
_cell.angle_alpha   90.00
_cell.angle_beta   90.00
_cell.angle_gamma   90.00
#
_symmetry.space_group_name_H-M   'P 1'
#
loop_
_entity.id
_entity.type
_entity.pdbx_description
1 polymer ?
#
loop_
_entity_poly.entity_id
_entity_poly.type
_entity_poly.pdbx_seq_one_letter_code
_entity_poly.pdbx_strand_id
1 'polypeptide(L)'
;MKKTFLLSAAALLSTLLAAPAFAYGSADDDWGTPADRRWSRSHDRFESIQYLREKLHQEMAERRHVEWTYNQARLRRDWPTVRFERGRLDRLDDQIEQHRHELHRAYEYARRNRHDHDAWRGDYGYRYN
;
A
#
# COMPACT_ATOMS: atom_id res chain seq x y z
N MET A 1 -44.94 -33.42 -27.13
CA MET A 1 -45.11 -32.12 -27.83
C MET A 1 -43.85 -31.28 -27.63
N LYS A 2 -43.01 -31.12 -28.67
CA LYS A 2 -41.89 -30.17 -28.68
C LYS A 2 -41.95 -29.45 -30.03
N LYS A 3 -42.23 -28.14 -30.01
CA LYS A 3 -42.33 -27.29 -31.20
C LYS A 3 -41.05 -26.46 -31.33
N THR A 4 -40.51 -26.53 -32.53
CA THR A 4 -39.40 -25.81 -33.16
C THR A 4 -39.53 -24.30 -33.09
N PHE A 5 -38.42 -23.57 -32.94
CA PHE A 5 -38.18 -22.31 -33.67
C PHE A 5 -36.67 -22.10 -33.89
N LEU A 6 -36.16 -22.69 -34.97
CA LEU A 6 -34.96 -22.22 -35.67
C LEU A 6 -35.47 -21.50 -36.91
N LEU A 7 -35.45 -20.17 -36.92
CA LEU A 7 -35.63 -19.33 -38.11
C LEU A 7 -35.42 -17.87 -37.70
N SER A 8 -34.26 -17.32 -38.05
CA SER A 8 -34.12 -15.98 -38.65
C SER A 8 -32.64 -15.60 -38.63
N ALA A 9 -31.88 -16.27 -39.48
CA ALA A 9 -30.60 -15.75 -39.99
C ALA A 9 -30.90 -15.23 -41.39
N ALA A 10 -30.43 -14.01 -41.69
CA ALA A 10 -30.52 -13.30 -42.98
C ALA A 10 -31.59 -12.18 -43.08
N ALA A 11 -31.33 -11.08 -42.38
CA ALA A 11 -31.54 -9.69 -42.82
C ALA A 11 -30.88 -8.85 -41.72
N LEU A 12 -29.72 -8.23 -41.89
CA LEU A 12 -29.58 -6.96 -42.60
C LEU A 12 -28.09 -6.74 -42.94
N LEU A 13 -27.72 -7.04 -44.19
CA LEU A 13 -26.58 -6.44 -44.87
C LEU A 13 -27.11 -5.18 -45.56
N SER A 14 -26.90 -3.99 -44.99
CA SER A 14 -26.96 -2.68 -45.68
C SER A 14 -26.69 -1.53 -44.70
N THR A 15 -25.42 -1.21 -44.49
CA THR A 15 -24.91 0.16 -44.29
C THR A 15 -23.39 0.10 -44.28
N LEU A 16 -22.85 -0.02 -45.49
CA LEU A 16 -21.45 0.22 -45.76
C LEU A 16 -21.20 1.74 -45.62
N LEU A 17 -20.06 2.07 -45.01
CA LEU A 17 -19.27 3.27 -45.32
C LEU A 17 -19.77 4.63 -44.80
N ALA A 18 -19.59 4.85 -43.50
CA ALA A 18 -19.07 6.11 -43.01
C ALA A 18 -18.11 5.80 -41.86
N ALA A 19 -16.81 5.81 -42.16
CA ALA A 19 -15.79 5.77 -41.14
C ALA A 19 -15.62 7.19 -40.58
N PRO A 20 -15.94 7.46 -39.32
CA PRO A 20 -15.12 8.35 -38.55
C PRO A 20 -13.95 7.51 -38.06
N ALA A 21 -12.75 7.82 -38.55
CA ALA A 21 -11.53 7.45 -37.86
C ALA A 21 -11.54 8.16 -36.49
N PHE A 22 -12.26 7.60 -35.52
CA PHE A 22 -12.07 7.94 -34.12
C PHE A 22 -10.77 7.25 -33.71
N ALA A 23 -9.71 8.03 -33.76
CA ALA A 23 -8.47 7.74 -33.08
C ALA A 23 -8.82 7.37 -31.63
N TYR A 24 -8.71 6.08 -31.29
CA TYR A 24 -8.53 5.66 -29.90
C TYR A 24 -7.08 6.00 -29.51
N GLY A 25 -6.80 7.29 -29.45
CA GLY A 25 -5.70 7.81 -28.65
C GLY A 25 -6.18 7.79 -27.21
N SER A 26 -5.52 7.00 -26.38
CA SER A 26 -5.72 6.91 -24.93
C SER A 26 -5.89 8.31 -24.34
N ALA A 27 -7.13 8.70 -24.06
CA ALA A 27 -7.44 9.86 -23.24
C ALA A 27 -7.41 9.39 -21.79
N ASP A 28 -6.24 8.98 -21.32
CA ASP A 28 -5.92 9.07 -19.90
C ASP A 28 -5.51 10.51 -19.63
N ASP A 29 -6.51 11.39 -19.75
CA ASP A 29 -6.48 12.77 -19.31
C ASP A 29 -6.46 12.77 -17.76
N ASP A 30 -5.37 12.26 -17.18
CA ASP A 30 -5.01 12.44 -15.77
C ASP A 30 -4.62 13.92 -15.57
N TRP A 31 -5.60 14.81 -15.67
CA TRP A 31 -5.51 16.20 -15.21
C TRP A 31 -5.65 16.25 -13.69
N GLY A 32 -5.05 15.30 -12.96
CA GLY A 32 -4.75 15.51 -11.55
C GLY A 32 -3.92 16.77 -11.45
N THR A 33 -4.50 17.84 -10.91
CA THR A 33 -3.73 19.07 -10.73
C THR A 33 -2.51 18.75 -9.84
N PRO A 34 -1.41 19.51 -9.94
CA PRO A 34 -0.26 19.28 -9.07
C PRO A 34 -0.61 19.23 -7.58
N ALA A 35 -1.70 19.89 -7.17
CA ALA A 35 -2.27 19.83 -5.84
C ALA A 35 -2.88 18.45 -5.51
N ASP A 36 -3.64 17.86 -6.43
CA ASP A 36 -4.29 16.56 -6.24
C ASP A 36 -3.27 15.42 -6.13
N ARG A 37 -2.28 15.38 -7.03
CA ARG A 37 -1.19 14.39 -6.98
C ARG A 37 -0.37 14.50 -5.69
N ARG A 38 -0.21 15.71 -5.17
CA ARG A 38 0.48 15.97 -3.91
C ARG A 38 -0.34 15.52 -2.70
N TRP A 39 -1.65 15.74 -2.74
CA TRP A 39 -2.57 15.28 -1.70
C TRP A 39 -2.61 13.75 -1.61
N SER A 40 -2.75 13.05 -2.75
CA SER A 40 -2.72 11.57 -2.79
C SER A 40 -1.42 11.01 -2.22
N ARG A 41 -0.25 11.50 -2.68
CA ARG A 41 1.05 11.05 -2.14
C ARG A 41 1.26 11.32 -0.65
N SER A 42 0.65 12.39 -0.13
CA SER A 42 0.70 12.70 1.30
C SER A 42 -0.24 11.81 2.10
N HIS A 43 -1.40 11.48 1.53
CA HIS A 43 -2.41 10.61 2.12
C HIS A 43 -1.91 9.17 2.23
N ASP A 44 -1.45 8.59 1.11
CA ASP A 44 -0.87 7.23 1.05
C ASP A 44 0.28 7.07 2.06
N ARG A 45 1.06 8.13 2.24
CA ARG A 45 2.17 8.16 3.19
C ARG A 45 1.70 8.18 4.63
N PHE A 46 0.68 8.96 4.96
CA PHE A 46 0.10 8.95 6.30
C PHE A 46 -0.48 7.58 6.62
N GLU A 47 -1.19 6.96 5.67
CA GLU A 47 -1.70 5.59 5.82
C GLU A 47 -0.56 4.59 6.02
N SER A 48 0.53 4.68 5.26
CA SER A 48 1.70 3.80 5.43
C SER A 48 2.33 3.90 6.83
N ILE A 49 2.39 5.10 7.41
CA ILE A 49 2.91 5.33 8.77
C ILE A 49 1.98 4.69 9.81
N GLN A 50 0.67 4.83 9.65
CA GLN A 50 -0.29 4.21 10.58
C GLN A 50 -0.26 2.68 10.45
N TYR A 51 -0.18 2.16 9.23
CA TYR A 51 -0.02 0.74 8.97
C TYR A 51 1.22 0.16 9.67
N LEU A 52 2.39 0.79 9.49
CA LEU A 52 3.63 0.34 10.13
C LEU A 52 3.56 0.40 11.66
N ARG A 53 2.89 1.40 12.23
CA ARG A 53 2.66 1.49 13.68
C ARG A 53 1.80 0.33 14.19
N GLU A 54 0.68 0.09 13.53
CA GLU A 54 -0.24 -0.99 13.89
C GLU A 54 0.47 -2.35 13.76
N LYS A 55 1.22 -2.54 12.68
CA LYS A 55 2.01 -3.75 12.44
C LYS A 55 3.04 -3.99 13.55
N LEU A 56 3.79 -2.95 13.94
CA LEU A 56 4.73 -3.03 15.06
C LEU A 56 4.04 -3.35 16.38
N HIS A 57 2.87 -2.77 16.64
CA HIS A 57 2.11 -3.08 17.84
C HIS A 57 1.69 -4.54 17.89
N GLN A 58 1.21 -5.08 16.76
CA GLN A 58 0.84 -6.49 16.64
C GLN A 58 2.04 -7.41 16.81
N GLU A 59 3.17 -7.12 16.17
CA GLU A 59 4.38 -7.94 16.27
C GLU A 59 4.98 -7.90 17.68
N MET A 60 4.99 -6.74 18.34
CA MET A 60 5.42 -6.64 19.75
C MET A 60 4.47 -7.39 20.69
N ALA A 61 3.16 -7.42 20.41
CA ALA A 61 2.21 -8.23 21.17
C ALA A 61 2.47 -9.72 20.98
N GLU A 62 2.68 -10.17 19.73
CA GLU A 62 3.00 -11.54 19.41
C GLU A 62 4.33 -11.99 20.04
N ARG A 63 5.36 -11.14 19.96
CA ARG A 63 6.66 -11.39 20.61
C ARG A 63 6.51 -11.65 22.11
N ARG A 64 5.71 -10.84 22.80
CA ARG A 64 5.43 -11.04 24.24
C ARG A 64 4.72 -12.37 24.51
N HIS A 65 3.79 -12.76 23.65
CA HIS A 65 3.12 -14.05 23.75
C HIS A 65 4.09 -15.22 23.55
N VAL A 66 4.91 -15.16 22.50
CA VAL A 66 5.94 -16.17 22.22
C VAL A 66 6.98 -16.24 23.34
N GLU A 67 7.40 -15.11 23.89
CA GLU A 67 8.34 -15.04 25.01
C GLU A 67 7.76 -15.71 26.26
N TRP A 68 6.48 -15.50 26.53
CA TRP A 68 5.79 -16.20 27.61
C TRP A 68 5.81 -17.73 27.38
N THR A 69 5.45 -18.19 26.18
CA THR A 69 5.44 -19.62 25.83
C THR A 69 6.83 -20.25 25.93
N TYR A 70 7.86 -19.56 25.43
CA TYR A 70 9.26 -19.94 25.55
C TYR A 70 9.66 -20.13 27.03
N ASN A 71 9.30 -19.17 27.89
CA ASN A 71 9.61 -19.25 29.32
C ASN A 71 8.85 -20.39 30.02
N GLN A 72 7.58 -20.63 29.67
CA GLN A 72 6.83 -21.78 30.19
C GLN A 72 7.47 -23.12 29.76
N ALA A 73 7.91 -23.23 28.50
CA ALA A 73 8.61 -24.41 28.01
C ALA A 73 9.94 -24.64 28.74
N ARG A 74 10.70 -23.56 29.02
CA ARG A 74 11.94 -23.64 29.82
C ARG A 74 11.69 -24.14 31.23
N LEU A 75 10.66 -23.64 31.91
CA LEU A 75 10.31 -24.09 33.26
C LEU A 75 9.97 -25.58 33.30
N ARG A 76 9.29 -26.07 32.25
CA ARG A 76 8.92 -27.49 32.09
C ARG A 76 10.04 -28.37 31.52
N ARG A 77 11.20 -27.77 31.16
CA ARG A 77 12.32 -28.43 30.48
C ARG A 77 11.93 -29.07 29.14
N ASP A 78 10.94 -28.51 28.45
CA ASP A 78 10.52 -28.92 27.12
C ASP A 78 11.45 -28.32 26.04
N TRP A 79 12.63 -28.92 25.90
CA TRP A 79 13.68 -28.42 25.02
C TRP A 79 13.33 -28.37 23.52
N PRO A 80 12.52 -29.30 22.97
CA PRO A 80 11.99 -29.15 21.60
C PRO A 80 11.23 -27.83 21.41
N THR A 81 10.27 -27.54 22.30
CA THR A 81 9.48 -26.30 22.23
C THR A 81 10.36 -25.06 22.45
N VAL A 82 11.30 -25.10 23.40
CA VAL A 82 12.26 -24.00 23.63
C VAL A 82 13.05 -23.66 22.35
N ARG A 83 13.53 -24.65 21.60
CA ARG A 83 14.26 -24.42 20.35
C ARG A 83 13.37 -23.83 19.26
N PHE A 84 12.14 -24.34 19.15
CA PHE A 84 11.16 -23.84 18.19
C PHE A 84 10.78 -22.38 18.47
N GLU A 85 10.40 -22.06 19.70
CA GLU A 85 9.99 -20.70 20.06
C GLU A 85 11.16 -19.72 20.03
N ARG A 86 12.40 -20.17 20.30
CA ARG A 86 13.60 -19.33 20.11
C ARG A 86 13.72 -18.85 18.67
N GLY A 87 13.64 -19.76 17.69
CA GLY A 87 13.70 -19.37 16.28
C GLY A 87 12.50 -18.54 15.82
N ARG A 88 11.38 -18.57 16.56
CA ARG A 88 10.24 -17.68 16.35
C ARG A 88 10.47 -16.29 16.93
N LEU A 89 11.08 -16.20 18.11
CA LEU A 89 11.51 -14.93 18.72
C LEU A 89 12.52 -14.22 17.85
N ASP A 90 13.56 -14.92 17.39
CA ASP A 90 14.62 -14.31 16.56
C ASP A 90 14.01 -13.67 15.28
N ARG A 91 13.09 -14.38 14.62
CA ARG A 91 12.38 -13.84 13.44
C ARG A 91 11.49 -12.63 13.77
N LEU A 92 10.81 -12.64 14.90
CA LEU A 92 9.98 -11.50 15.32
C LEU A 92 10.86 -10.30 15.68
N ASP A 93 12.02 -10.52 16.31
CA ASP A 93 12.98 -9.48 16.62
C ASP A 93 13.50 -8.80 15.34
N ASP A 94 13.88 -9.59 14.33
CA ASP A 94 14.31 -9.10 13.01
C ASP A 94 13.19 -8.28 12.32
N GLN A 95 11.95 -8.78 12.33
CA GLN A 95 10.79 -8.10 11.74
C GLN A 95 10.48 -6.77 12.45
N ILE A 96 10.48 -6.77 13.78
CA ILE A 96 10.24 -5.57 14.59
C ILE A 96 11.33 -4.53 14.31
N GLU A 97 12.59 -4.94 14.22
CA GLU A 97 13.69 -4.03 13.90
C GLU A 97 13.52 -3.43 12.50
N GLN A 98 13.22 -4.27 11.50
CA GLN A 98 12.96 -3.82 10.14
C GLN A 98 11.82 -2.80 10.08
N HIS A 99 10.65 -3.11 10.65
CA HIS A 99 9.51 -2.20 10.62
C HIS A 99 9.75 -0.91 11.43
N ARG A 100 10.54 -0.96 12.51
CA ARG A 100 10.98 0.24 13.23
C ARG A 100 11.83 1.14 12.35
N HIS A 101 12.76 0.55 11.60
CA HIS A 101 13.61 1.29 10.68
C HIS A 101 12.82 1.90 9.51
N GLU A 102 11.90 1.14 8.94
CA GLU A 102 10.98 1.63 7.90
C GLU A 102 10.11 2.78 8.40
N LEU A 103 9.54 2.64 9.60
CA LEU A 103 8.76 3.70 10.24
C LEU A 103 9.60 4.96 10.47
N HIS A 104 10.84 4.80 10.95
CA HIS A 104 11.76 5.92 11.14
C HIS A 104 12.07 6.63 9.80
N ARG A 105 12.36 5.87 8.74
CA ARG A 105 12.56 6.42 7.38
C ARG A 105 11.31 7.13 6.85
N ALA A 106 10.12 6.59 7.11
CA ALA A 106 8.87 7.21 6.70
C ALA A 106 8.68 8.58 7.37
N TYR A 107 9.03 8.70 8.66
CA TYR A 107 9.02 9.96 9.40
C TYR A 107 10.08 10.96 8.89
N GLU A 108 11.32 10.51 8.73
CA GLU A 108 12.42 11.30 8.17
C GLU A 108 12.00 11.95 6.84
N TYR A 109 11.44 11.14 5.93
CA TYR A 109 11.02 11.62 4.63
C TYR A 109 9.82 12.57 4.73
N ALA A 110 8.81 12.25 5.55
CA ALA A 110 7.67 13.15 5.76
C ALA A 110 8.12 14.51 6.30
N ARG A 111 9.13 14.54 7.18
CA ARG A 111 9.74 15.75 7.71
C ARG A 111 10.48 16.55 6.62
N ARG A 112 11.32 15.89 5.80
CA ARG A 112 12.05 16.56 4.71
C ARG A 112 11.10 17.18 3.68
N ASN A 113 10.08 16.44 3.24
CA ASN A 113 9.07 16.96 2.31
C ASN A 113 8.34 18.21 2.83
N ARG A 114 8.10 18.29 4.15
CA ARG A 114 7.50 19.49 4.76
C ARG A 114 8.50 20.66 4.75
N HIS A 115 9.75 20.42 5.13
CA HIS A 115 10.79 21.46 5.08
C HIS A 115 11.06 21.97 3.67
N ASP A 116 11.13 21.10 2.66
CA ASP A 116 11.35 21.51 1.27
C ASP A 116 10.21 22.38 0.75
N HIS A 117 8.98 22.10 1.17
CA HIS A 117 7.82 22.92 0.84
C HIS A 117 7.86 24.31 1.48
N ASP A 118 8.22 24.37 2.77
CA ASP A 118 8.28 25.64 3.51
C ASP A 118 9.46 26.51 3.02
N ALA A 119 10.59 25.88 2.68
CA ALA A 119 11.73 26.56 2.05
C ALA A 119 11.37 27.12 0.67
N TRP A 120 10.65 26.36 -0.16
CA TRP A 120 10.18 26.83 -1.46
C TRP A 120 9.18 28.01 -1.33
N ARG A 121 8.29 27.95 -0.32
CA ARG A 121 7.37 29.07 -0.01
C ARG A 121 8.12 30.33 0.46
N GLY A 122 9.20 30.15 1.21
CA GLY A 122 10.07 31.23 1.68
C GLY A 122 10.87 31.89 0.56
N ASP A 123 11.47 31.11 -0.35
CA ASP A 123 12.31 31.67 -1.42
C ASP A 123 11.50 32.31 -2.56
N TYR A 124 10.34 31.75 -2.91
CA TYR A 124 9.53 32.24 -4.04
C TYR A 124 8.34 33.11 -3.62
N GLY A 125 7.91 33.06 -2.35
CA GLY A 125 6.79 33.87 -1.84
C GLY A 125 7.08 35.37 -1.74
N TYR A 126 8.36 35.76 -1.66
CA TYR A 126 8.78 37.17 -1.63
C TYR A 126 9.01 37.78 -3.01
N ARG A 127 8.95 37.01 -4.10
CA ARG A 127 9.24 37.52 -5.45
C ARG A 127 8.02 38.05 -6.21
N TYR A 128 6.82 37.90 -5.63
CA TYR A 128 5.55 38.27 -6.26
C TYR A 128 4.61 39.10 -5.36
N ASN A 129 5.13 39.70 -4.28
CA ASN A 129 4.44 40.75 -3.52
C ASN A 129 5.14 42.08 -3.71
#